data_AF-A0A0B4DB51-F1
#
_entry.id   AF-A0A0B4DB51-F1
#
_cell.length_a   1.000
_cell.length_b   1.000
_cell.length_c   1.000
_cell.angle_alpha   90.00
_cell.angle_beta   90.00
_cell.angle_gamma   90.00
#
_symmetry.space_group_name_H-M   'P 1'
#
loop_
_entity.id
_entity.type
_entity.pdbx_description
1 polymer ?
#
loop_
_entity_poly.entity_id
_entity_poly.type
_entity_poly.pdbx_seq_one_letter_code
_entity_poly.pdbx_strand_id
1 'polypeptide(L)'
;MGISSGVGVVTEGISASVAALHALDREDAALASGADAGSDVDVLQRRYELRLERLEVVKQLEGRLAAVKARDVADAVEFQQAMLAPDAPVHERTYAEMSAVEEIAGVLTISSAAAGGLVEQARRVCSLPPVLDALAAGAVSWQHARIVADETEGLAPAGAAGLVAHFFDPAAPTPARGAAPGE
;
A
#
# COMPACT_ATOMS: atom_id res chain seq x y z
N MET A 1 3.79 -21.93 1.01
CA MET A 1 4.82 -21.66 -0.01
C MET A 1 4.14 -21.12 -1.28
N GLY A 2 3.72 -19.85 -1.25
CA GLY A 2 2.93 -19.19 -2.32
C GLY A 2 2.99 -17.66 -2.27
N ILE A 3 4.00 -17.08 -1.60
CA ILE A 3 4.15 -15.62 -1.41
C ILE A 3 4.75 -14.91 -2.64
N SER A 4 5.27 -15.65 -3.61
CA SER A 4 6.07 -15.10 -4.72
C SER A 4 5.24 -14.39 -5.79
N SER A 5 3.99 -14.78 -6.04
CA SER A 5 3.17 -14.17 -7.10
C SER A 5 2.72 -12.75 -6.73
N GLY A 6 2.40 -12.52 -5.45
CA GLY A 6 1.90 -11.22 -4.98
C GLY A 6 2.97 -10.13 -4.90
N VAL A 7 4.24 -10.48 -4.64
CA VAL A 7 5.34 -9.48 -4.58
C VAL A 7 5.78 -9.06 -5.97
N GLY A 8 5.87 -10.00 -6.92
CA GLY A 8 6.25 -9.72 -8.31
C GLY A 8 5.31 -8.70 -8.98
N VAL A 9 4.00 -8.89 -8.83
CA VAL A 9 2.98 -7.98 -9.39
C VAL A 9 3.10 -6.57 -8.81
N VAL A 10 3.38 -6.43 -7.51
CA VAL A 10 3.59 -5.12 -6.87
C VAL A 10 4.83 -4.43 -7.44
N THR A 11 5.94 -5.15 -7.59
CA THR A 11 7.20 -4.57 -8.10
C THR A 11 7.11 -4.15 -9.57
N GLU A 12 6.34 -4.88 -10.38
CA GLU A 12 6.03 -4.51 -11.76
C GLU A 12 5.19 -3.23 -11.80
N GLY A 13 4.16 -3.12 -10.96
CA GLY A 13 3.35 -1.91 -10.83
C GLY A 13 4.15 -0.69 -10.36
N ILE A 14 5.14 -0.86 -9.49
CA ILE A 14 6.07 0.20 -9.08
C ILE A 14 6.91 0.67 -10.27
N SER A 15 7.46 -0.27 -11.03
CA SER A 15 8.29 0.03 -12.19
C SER A 15 7.50 0.73 -13.30
N ALA A 16 6.25 0.31 -13.53
CA ALA A 16 5.32 0.97 -14.44
C ALA A 16 5.00 2.41 -14.00
N SER A 17 4.76 2.65 -12.71
CA SER A 17 4.59 4.01 -12.17
C SER A 17 5.80 4.90 -12.39
N VAL A 18 7.00 4.40 -12.13
CA VAL A 18 8.24 5.17 -12.33
C VAL A 18 8.44 5.50 -13.81
N ALA A 19 8.18 4.55 -14.71
CA ALA A 19 8.23 4.79 -16.15
C ALA A 19 7.21 5.85 -16.60
N ALA A 20 6.00 5.83 -16.05
CA ALA A 20 4.97 6.84 -16.32
C ALA A 20 5.39 8.24 -15.83
N LEU A 21 5.95 8.35 -14.62
CA LEU A 21 6.48 9.63 -14.12
C LEU A 21 7.57 10.20 -15.05
N HIS A 22 8.51 9.35 -15.50
CA HIS A 22 9.52 9.76 -16.46
C HIS A 22 8.94 10.20 -17.82
N ALA A 23 7.83 9.61 -18.26
CA ALA A 23 7.15 10.03 -19.48
C ALA A 23 6.54 11.43 -19.32
N LEU A 24 5.85 11.68 -18.20
CA LEU A 24 5.27 12.98 -17.88
C LEU A 24 6.34 14.08 -17.70
N ASP A 25 7.53 13.73 -17.17
CA ASP A 25 8.66 14.65 -17.08
C ASP A 25 9.21 15.04 -18.46
N ARG A 26 9.31 14.08 -19.38
CA ARG A 26 9.76 14.35 -20.76
C ARG A 26 8.78 15.26 -21.50
N GLU A 27 7.48 15.02 -21.35
CA GLU A 27 6.46 15.87 -21.98
C GLU A 27 6.49 17.30 -21.43
N ASP A 28 6.58 17.46 -20.11
CA ASP A 28 6.68 18.80 -19.50
C ASP A 28 7.95 19.55 -19.95
N ALA A 29 9.07 18.85 -20.13
CA ALA A 29 10.31 19.42 -20.65
C ALA A 29 10.17 19.83 -22.13
N ALA A 30 9.47 19.05 -22.95
CA ALA A 30 9.18 19.39 -24.34
C ALA A 30 8.32 20.66 -24.43
N LEU A 31 7.28 20.76 -23.61
CA LEU A 31 6.43 21.96 -23.50
C LEU A 31 7.21 23.18 -22.99
N ALA A 32 8.13 22.99 -22.03
CA ALA A 32 8.96 24.07 -21.50
C ALA A 32 9.97 24.61 -22.53
N SER A 33 10.47 23.75 -23.41
CA SER A 33 11.42 24.13 -24.46
C SER A 33 10.75 24.69 -25.71
N GLY A 34 9.42 24.58 -25.84
CA GLY A 34 8.67 24.98 -27.03
C GLY A 34 8.88 24.04 -28.22
N ALA A 35 9.49 22.88 -28.03
CA ALA A 35 9.84 21.93 -29.10
C ALA A 35 8.61 21.23 -29.71
N ASP A 36 7.46 21.22 -29.02
CA ASP A 36 6.20 20.55 -29.42
C ASP A 36 4.97 21.46 -29.33
N ALA A 37 5.16 22.77 -29.14
CA ALA A 37 4.04 23.71 -29.13
C ALA A 37 3.58 23.99 -30.58
N GLY A 38 2.64 23.18 -31.08
CA GLY A 38 1.80 23.59 -32.20
C GLY A 38 1.18 24.95 -31.89
N SER A 39 0.95 25.81 -32.90
CA SER A 39 0.58 27.22 -32.72
C SER A 39 -0.76 27.47 -32.00
N ASP A 40 -1.47 26.42 -31.60
CA ASP A 40 -2.83 26.44 -31.02
C ASP A 40 -2.91 25.76 -29.63
N VAL A 41 -1.77 25.32 -29.06
CA VAL A 41 -1.75 24.65 -27.74
C VAL A 41 -1.63 25.69 -26.62
N ASP A 42 -2.60 25.69 -25.70
CA ASP A 42 -2.44 26.37 -24.40
C ASP A 42 -1.44 25.59 -23.54
N VAL A 43 -0.18 26.00 -23.63
CA VAL A 43 0.94 25.36 -22.93
C VAL A 43 0.75 25.40 -21.41
N LEU A 44 0.18 26.47 -20.86
CA LEU A 44 0.01 26.57 -19.40
C LEU A 44 -1.08 25.61 -18.92
N GLN A 45 -2.19 25.54 -19.64
CA GLN A 45 -3.26 24.60 -19.36
C GLN A 45 -2.75 23.15 -19.42
N ARG A 46 -2.03 22.77 -20.49
CA ARG A 46 -1.49 21.41 -20.62
C ARG A 46 -0.51 21.07 -19.51
N ARG A 47 0.36 22.00 -19.13
CA ARG A 47 1.32 21.78 -18.02
C ARG A 47 0.62 21.63 -16.68
N TYR A 48 -0.48 22.32 -16.45
CA TYR A 48 -1.31 22.13 -15.26
C TYR A 48 -1.95 20.73 -15.22
N GLU A 49 -2.52 20.27 -16.33
CA GLU A 49 -3.06 18.90 -16.46
C GLU A 49 -1.98 17.85 -16.20
N LEU A 50 -0.78 18.02 -16.74
CA LEU A 50 0.37 17.15 -16.45
C LEU A 50 0.75 17.10 -14.97
N ARG A 51 0.55 18.19 -14.21
CA ARG A 51 0.75 18.16 -12.74
C ARG A 51 -0.28 17.28 -12.07
N LEU A 52 -1.54 17.35 -12.51
CA LEU A 52 -2.62 16.52 -11.97
C LEU A 52 -2.42 15.04 -12.32
N GLU A 53 -2.11 14.73 -13.58
CA GLU A 53 -1.79 13.36 -14.03
C GLU A 53 -0.61 12.78 -13.22
N ARG A 54 0.41 13.59 -12.94
CA ARG A 54 1.54 13.17 -12.11
C ARG A 54 1.13 12.86 -10.68
N LEU A 55 0.28 13.70 -10.07
CA LEU A 55 -0.22 13.46 -8.71
C LEU A 55 -1.02 12.17 -8.63
N GLU A 56 -1.77 11.82 -9.68
CA GLU A 56 -2.47 10.53 -9.76
C GLU A 56 -1.49 9.35 -9.79
N VAL A 57 -0.45 9.41 -10.61
CA VAL A 57 0.58 8.36 -10.65
C VAL A 57 1.32 8.25 -9.31
N VAL A 58 1.59 9.37 -8.64
CA VAL A 58 2.20 9.40 -7.30
C VAL A 58 1.27 8.74 -6.27
N LYS A 59 -0.03 9.09 -6.25
CA LYS A 59 -1.02 8.44 -5.36
C LYS A 59 -0.98 6.92 -5.51
N GLN A 60 -0.99 6.42 -6.74
CA GLN A 60 -0.92 4.98 -6.99
C GLN A 60 0.39 4.37 -6.49
N LEU A 61 1.53 5.01 -6.80
CA LEU A 61 2.85 4.55 -6.38
C LEU A 61 2.98 4.51 -4.85
N GLU A 62 2.47 5.51 -4.14
CA GLU A 62 2.44 5.54 -2.67
C GLU A 62 1.63 4.36 -2.10
N GLY A 63 0.49 4.02 -2.71
CA GLY A 63 -0.29 2.83 -2.36
C GLY A 63 0.52 1.55 -2.53
N ARG A 64 1.17 1.37 -3.69
CA ARG A 64 2.01 0.19 -3.99
C ARG A 64 3.17 0.06 -3.01
N LEU A 65 3.88 1.15 -2.72
CA LEU A 65 4.97 1.17 -1.74
C LEU A 65 4.47 0.91 -0.32
N ALA A 66 3.28 1.39 0.03
CA ALA A 66 2.67 1.08 1.32
C ALA A 66 2.33 -0.41 1.46
N ALA A 67 1.89 -1.08 0.38
CA ALA A 67 1.67 -2.53 0.39
C ALA A 67 2.97 -3.31 0.63
N VAL A 68 4.07 -2.93 -0.05
CA VAL A 68 5.40 -3.53 0.19
C VAL A 68 5.80 -3.35 1.65
N LYS A 69 5.76 -2.10 2.15
CA LYS A 69 6.13 -1.78 3.53
C LYS A 69 5.30 -2.55 4.55
N ALA A 70 3.99 -2.67 4.35
CA ALA A 70 3.11 -3.39 5.25
C ALA A 70 3.46 -4.90 5.30
N ARG A 71 3.72 -5.52 4.14
CA ARG A 71 4.16 -6.92 4.07
C ARG A 71 5.50 -7.12 4.77
N ASP A 72 6.51 -6.32 4.44
CA ASP A 72 7.85 -6.45 5.02
C ASP A 72 7.82 -6.24 6.55
N VAL A 73 7.01 -5.30 7.04
CA VAL A 73 6.82 -5.08 8.47
C VAL A 73 6.14 -6.28 9.14
N ALA A 74 5.06 -6.82 8.56
CA ALA A 74 4.38 -7.98 9.11
C ALA A 74 5.29 -9.22 9.13
N ASP A 75 5.94 -9.50 8.00
CA ASP A 75 6.85 -10.62 7.81
C ASP A 75 8.07 -10.53 8.73
N ALA A 76 8.65 -9.34 8.94
CA ALA A 76 9.78 -9.16 9.85
C ALA A 76 9.45 -9.61 11.28
N VAL A 77 8.27 -9.25 11.79
CA VAL A 77 7.86 -9.66 13.14
C VAL A 77 7.50 -11.15 13.18
N GLU A 78 6.86 -11.68 12.14
CA GLU A 78 6.58 -13.12 12.03
C GLU A 78 7.86 -13.96 11.99
N PHE A 79 8.88 -13.53 11.25
CA PHE A 79 10.19 -14.20 11.20
C PHE A 79 10.91 -14.13 12.54
N GLN A 80 10.90 -12.99 13.22
CA GLN A 80 11.46 -12.86 14.57
C GLN A 80 10.78 -13.82 15.56
N GLN A 81 9.46 -13.96 15.49
CA GLN A 81 8.73 -14.94 16.31
C GLN A 81 9.07 -16.38 15.92
N ALA A 82 9.20 -16.69 14.63
CA ALA A 82 9.51 -18.03 14.13
C ALA A 82 10.94 -18.50 14.45
N MET A 83 11.86 -17.57 14.75
CA MET A 83 13.21 -17.88 15.19
C MET A 83 13.28 -18.38 16.65
N LEU A 84 12.22 -18.19 17.43
CA LEU A 84 12.15 -18.66 18.82
C LEU A 84 11.86 -20.16 18.91
N ALA A 85 12.30 -20.79 20.00
CA ALA A 85 11.93 -22.16 20.30
C ALA A 85 10.39 -22.28 20.46
N PRO A 86 9.75 -23.38 20.01
CA PRO A 86 8.30 -23.55 20.12
C PRO A 86 7.77 -23.44 21.56
N ASP A 87 8.58 -23.84 22.54
CA ASP A 87 8.30 -23.82 23.97
C ASP A 87 8.93 -22.63 24.70
N ALA A 88 9.42 -21.62 23.99
CA ALA A 88 10.02 -20.42 24.58
C ALA A 88 9.07 -19.82 25.65
N PRO A 89 9.59 -19.30 26.77
CA PRO A 89 8.77 -18.63 27.76
C PRO A 89 8.15 -17.33 27.20
N VAL A 90 7.05 -16.88 27.83
CA VAL A 90 6.30 -15.70 27.37
C VAL A 90 7.16 -14.45 27.31
N HIS A 91 8.05 -14.22 28.29
CA HIS A 91 8.89 -13.02 28.31
C HIS A 91 9.86 -12.96 27.12
N GLU A 92 10.37 -14.11 26.66
CA GLU A 92 11.26 -14.17 25.50
C GLU A 92 10.53 -13.80 24.21
N ARG A 93 9.28 -14.27 24.04
CA ARG A 93 8.39 -13.82 22.96
C ARG A 93 8.16 -12.31 22.99
N THR A 94 7.87 -11.75 24.17
CA THR A 94 7.70 -10.30 24.33
C THR A 94 8.96 -9.52 23.98
N TYR A 95 10.15 -10.00 24.39
CA TYR A 95 11.40 -9.34 24.04
C TYR A 95 11.70 -9.39 22.54
N ALA A 96 11.39 -10.50 21.86
CA ALA A 96 11.54 -10.59 20.41
C ALA A 96 10.62 -9.62 19.67
N GLU A 97 9.35 -9.51 20.11
CA GLU A 97 8.41 -8.53 19.54
C GLU A 97 8.88 -7.09 19.76
N MET A 98 9.34 -6.76 20.98
CA MET A 98 9.90 -5.44 21.28
C MET A 98 11.15 -5.15 20.44
N SER A 99 12.06 -6.12 20.29
CA SER A 99 13.26 -5.98 19.45
C SER A 99 12.89 -5.68 17.99
N ALA A 100 11.94 -6.45 17.44
CA ALA A 100 11.48 -6.25 16.06
C ALA A 100 10.89 -4.84 15.86
N VAL A 101 10.10 -4.34 16.81
CA VAL A 101 9.54 -2.98 16.77
C VAL A 101 10.64 -1.93 16.79
N GLU A 102 11.65 -2.08 17.65
CA GLU A 102 12.78 -1.14 17.72
C GLU A 102 13.67 -1.17 16.46
N GLU A 103 13.90 -2.35 15.88
CA GLU A 103 14.63 -2.50 14.62
C GLU A 103 13.89 -1.81 13.47
N ILE A 104 12.58 -2.02 13.37
CA ILE A 104 11.72 -1.36 12.38
C ILE A 104 11.72 0.16 12.60
N ALA A 105 11.62 0.62 13.85
CA ALA A 105 11.68 2.04 14.19
C ALA A 105 13.01 2.66 13.73
N GLY A 106 14.12 1.98 13.97
CA GLY A 106 15.46 2.39 13.56
C GLY A 106 15.62 2.48 12.04
N VAL A 107 15.21 1.43 11.29
CA VAL A 107 15.32 1.39 9.82
C VAL A 107 14.45 2.46 9.17
N LEU A 108 13.23 2.65 9.66
CA LEU A 108 12.28 3.63 9.11
C LEU A 108 12.47 5.04 9.66
N THR A 109 13.37 5.24 10.62
CA THR A 109 13.64 6.53 11.28
C THR A 109 12.39 7.15 11.92
N ILE A 110 11.56 6.32 12.55
CA ILE A 110 10.34 6.73 13.27
C ILE A 110 10.45 6.40 14.75
N SER A 111 9.53 6.93 15.57
CA SER A 111 9.50 6.57 16.99
C SER A 111 9.04 5.13 17.20
N SER A 112 9.45 4.51 18.31
CA SER A 112 9.01 3.17 18.70
C SER A 112 7.49 3.06 18.78
N ALA A 113 6.80 4.09 19.28
CA ALA A 113 5.34 4.14 19.33
C ALA A 113 4.71 4.13 17.92
N ALA A 114 5.29 4.86 16.97
CA ALA A 114 4.83 4.86 15.59
C ALA A 114 5.11 3.51 14.89
N ALA A 115 6.26 2.89 15.17
CA ALA A 115 6.59 1.57 14.65
C ALA A 115 5.66 0.48 15.21
N GLY A 116 5.37 0.49 16.52
CA GLY A 116 4.42 -0.44 17.13
C GLY A 116 3.02 -0.32 16.53
N GLY A 117 2.52 0.90 16.36
CA GLY A 117 1.24 1.13 15.67
C GLY A 117 1.26 0.72 14.20
N LEU A 118 2.39 0.91 13.50
CA LEU A 118 2.56 0.44 12.12
C LEU A 118 2.54 -1.08 12.04
N VAL A 119 3.22 -1.80 12.94
CA VAL A 119 3.22 -3.27 13.01
C VAL A 119 1.81 -3.81 13.20
N GLU A 120 1.06 -3.26 14.14
CA GLU A 120 -0.32 -3.66 14.39
C GLU A 120 -1.20 -3.46 13.15
N GLN A 121 -1.14 -2.27 12.55
CA GLN A 121 -1.94 -1.94 11.37
C GLN A 121 -1.52 -2.76 10.14
N ALA A 122 -0.23 -2.99 9.95
CA ALA A 122 0.30 -3.82 8.87
C ALA A 122 -0.23 -5.27 8.96
N ARG A 123 -0.23 -5.87 10.15
CA ARG A 123 -0.80 -7.20 10.38
C ARG A 123 -2.28 -7.26 10.07
N ARG A 124 -3.06 -6.25 10.50
CA ARG A 124 -4.51 -6.17 10.21
C ARG A 124 -4.78 -6.02 8.71
N VAL A 125 -4.05 -5.15 8.01
CA VAL A 125 -4.20 -5.00 6.55
C VAL A 125 -3.80 -6.29 5.83
N CYS A 126 -2.72 -6.95 6.24
CA CYS A 126 -2.25 -8.18 5.62
C CYS A 126 -3.19 -9.38 5.85
N SER A 127 -4.01 -9.35 6.91
CA SER A 127 -5.05 -10.37 7.14
C SER A 127 -6.32 -10.17 6.30
N LEU A 128 -6.39 -9.10 5.50
CA LEU A 128 -7.49 -8.78 4.59
C LEU A 128 -7.00 -8.77 3.13
N PRO A 129 -6.85 -9.94 2.48
CA PRO A 129 -6.23 -10.03 1.15
C PRO A 129 -6.81 -9.10 0.08
N PRO A 130 -8.14 -8.91 -0.05
CA PRO A 130 -8.67 -7.99 -1.08
C PRO A 130 -8.28 -6.53 -0.84
N VAL A 131 -8.12 -6.10 0.42
CA VAL A 131 -7.64 -4.75 0.76
C VAL A 131 -6.16 -4.61 0.42
N LEU A 132 -5.36 -5.62 0.79
CA LEU A 132 -3.93 -5.65 0.46
C LEU A 132 -3.70 -5.66 -1.05
N ASP A 133 -4.51 -6.40 -1.81
CA ASP A 133 -4.44 -6.47 -3.27
C ASP A 133 -4.83 -5.13 -3.92
N ALA A 134 -5.86 -4.46 -3.42
CA ALA A 134 -6.21 -3.12 -3.89
C ALA A 134 -5.13 -2.08 -3.59
N LEU A 135 -4.50 -2.16 -2.42
CA LEU A 135 -3.36 -1.32 -2.04
C LEU A 135 -2.14 -1.61 -2.94
N ALA A 136 -1.85 -2.89 -3.16
CA ALA A 136 -0.80 -3.40 -4.06
C ALA A 136 -1.02 -3.01 -5.53
N ALA A 137 -2.26 -2.84 -5.96
CA ALA A 137 -2.60 -2.33 -7.28
C ALA A 137 -2.49 -0.79 -7.37
N GLY A 138 -2.38 -0.09 -6.24
CA GLY A 138 -2.42 1.37 -6.16
C GLY A 138 -3.83 1.96 -6.29
N ALA A 139 -4.88 1.13 -6.15
CA ALA A 139 -6.27 1.57 -6.25
C ALA A 139 -6.73 2.34 -5.01
N VAL A 140 -6.23 1.93 -3.83
CA VAL A 140 -6.51 2.60 -2.55
C VAL A 140 -5.23 3.13 -1.91
N SER A 141 -5.36 4.16 -1.08
CA SER A 141 -4.24 4.68 -0.28
C SER A 141 -4.05 3.87 1.00
N TRP A 142 -2.89 4.02 1.65
CA TRP A 142 -2.64 3.45 2.98
C TRP A 142 -3.70 3.86 4.01
N GLN A 143 -4.17 5.11 3.96
CA GLN A 143 -5.22 5.58 4.86
C GLN A 143 -6.54 4.85 4.65
N HIS A 144 -6.94 4.61 3.39
CA HIS A 144 -8.14 3.81 3.09
C HIS A 144 -7.99 2.38 3.61
N ALA A 145 -6.83 1.75 3.39
CA ALA A 145 -6.56 0.40 3.89
C ALA A 145 -6.65 0.32 5.42
N ARG A 146 -6.12 1.32 6.14
CA ARG A 146 -6.23 1.42 7.60
C ARG A 146 -7.67 1.58 8.06
N ILE A 147 -8.45 2.45 7.42
CA ILE A 147 -9.86 2.63 7.76
C ILE A 147 -10.60 1.31 7.63
N VAL A 148 -10.40 0.57 6.54
CA VAL A 148 -11.05 -0.74 6.37
C VAL A 148 -10.59 -1.74 7.42
N ALA A 149 -9.30 -1.77 7.76
CA ALA A 149 -8.78 -2.61 8.82
C ALA A 149 -9.42 -2.28 10.19
N ASP A 150 -9.57 -1.00 10.52
CA ASP A 150 -10.22 -0.54 11.75
C ASP A 150 -11.73 -0.84 11.75
N GLU A 151 -12.44 -0.69 10.63
CA GLU A 151 -13.86 -1.05 10.50
C GLU A 151 -14.13 -2.55 10.61
N THR A 152 -13.13 -3.38 10.30
CA THR A 152 -13.21 -4.84 10.52
C THR A 152 -12.83 -5.26 11.94
N GLU A 153 -12.37 -4.33 12.78
CA GLU A 153 -11.96 -4.64 14.14
C GLU A 153 -13.14 -5.17 14.98
N GLY A 154 -12.90 -6.26 15.72
CA GLY A 154 -13.92 -6.91 16.53
C GLY A 154 -14.91 -7.79 15.76
N LEU A 155 -14.86 -7.83 14.43
CA LEU A 155 -15.62 -8.78 13.64
C LEU A 155 -15.00 -10.18 13.72
N ALA A 156 -15.86 -11.21 13.64
CA ALA A 156 -15.38 -12.57 13.39
C ALA A 156 -14.74 -12.64 11.99
N PRO A 157 -13.77 -13.55 11.75
CA PRO A 157 -13.08 -13.65 10.46
C PRO A 157 -14.01 -13.74 9.25
N ALA A 158 -15.12 -14.48 9.36
CA ALA A 158 -16.12 -14.57 8.29
C ALA A 158 -16.87 -13.25 8.05
N GLY A 159 -17.14 -12.48 9.11
CA GLY A 159 -17.77 -11.17 9.02
C GLY A 159 -16.85 -10.13 8.36
N ALA A 160 -15.57 -10.11 8.74
CA ALA A 160 -14.56 -9.26 8.11
C ALA A 160 -14.38 -9.59 6.62
N ALA A 161 -14.27 -10.89 6.29
CA ALA A 161 -14.17 -11.33 4.90
C ALA A 161 -15.41 -10.94 4.07
N GLY A 162 -16.62 -11.09 4.65
CA GLY A 162 -17.86 -10.68 3.99
C GLY A 162 -17.95 -9.17 3.75
N LEU A 163 -17.55 -8.36 4.73
CA LEU A 163 -17.52 -6.90 4.61
C LEU A 163 -16.52 -6.48 3.52
N VAL A 164 -15.31 -7.01 3.56
CA VAL A 164 -14.28 -6.67 2.56
C VAL A 164 -14.70 -7.14 1.17
N ALA A 165 -15.22 -8.35 1.01
CA ALA A 165 -15.71 -8.84 -0.28
C ALA A 165 -16.82 -7.94 -0.85
N HIS A 166 -17.74 -7.45 -0.02
CA HIS A 166 -18.81 -6.55 -0.46
C HIS A 166 -18.29 -5.29 -1.20
N PHE A 167 -17.15 -4.74 -0.75
CA PHE A 167 -16.58 -3.52 -1.32
C PHE A 167 -15.48 -3.77 -2.36
N PHE A 168 -14.65 -4.81 -2.17
CA PHE A 168 -13.42 -5.01 -2.93
C PHE A 168 -13.48 -6.17 -3.92
N ASP A 169 -14.47 -7.07 -3.83
CA ASP A 169 -14.64 -8.15 -4.80
C ASP A 169 -15.55 -7.71 -5.95
N PRO A 170 -15.03 -7.54 -7.18
CA PRO A 170 -15.84 -7.16 -8.34
C PRO A 170 -16.86 -8.26 -8.72
N ALA A 171 -16.65 -9.49 -8.26
CA ALA A 171 -17.57 -10.62 -8.46
C ALA A 171 -18.55 -10.83 -7.29
N ALA A 172 -18.57 -9.93 -6.30
CA ALA A 172 -19.48 -10.05 -5.16
C ALA A 172 -20.95 -10.14 -5.63
N PRO A 173 -21.76 -11.07 -5.09
CA PRO A 173 -23.17 -11.23 -5.49
C PRO A 173 -24.01 -9.96 -5.27
N THR A 174 -23.64 -9.20 -4.24
CA THR A 174 -24.21 -7.89 -3.94
C THR A 174 -23.03 -6.92 -3.78
N PRO A 175 -22.52 -6.30 -4.84
CA PRO A 175 -21.43 -5.33 -4.71
C PRO A 175 -21.95 -4.04 -4.08
N ALA A 176 -21.08 -3.32 -3.38
CA ALA A 176 -21.39 -2.00 -2.86
C ALA A 176 -21.83 -1.08 -4.00
N ARG A 177 -22.93 -0.34 -3.80
CA ARG A 177 -23.42 0.64 -4.78
C ARG A 177 -22.73 1.97 -4.51
N GLY A 178 -22.11 2.56 -5.53
CA GLY A 178 -21.49 3.88 -5.41
C GLY A 178 -20.12 3.93 -6.08
N ALA A 179 -19.27 4.81 -5.53
CA ALA A 179 -17.90 5.03 -5.99
C ALA A 179 -17.02 3.79 -5.73
N ALA A 180 -16.00 3.60 -6.56
CA ALA A 180 -15.07 2.48 -6.42
C ALA A 180 -14.24 2.62 -5.12
N PRO A 181 -13.66 1.52 -4.59
CA PRO A 181 -12.79 1.61 -3.43
C PRO A 181 -11.65 2.64 -3.65
N GLY A 182 -11.56 3.63 -2.75
CA GLY A 182 -10.53 4.68 -2.79
C GLY A 182 -10.93 5.97 -3.52
N GLU A 183 -12.21 6.11 -3.87
CA GLU A 183 -12.88 7.32 -4.37
C GLU A 183 -13.66 8.06 -3.27
#